data_AF-A0A1B6KDE4-F1
#
_entry.id   AF-A0A1B6KDE4-F1
#
_cell.length_a   1.000
_cell.length_b   1.000
_cell.length_c   1.000
_cell.angle_alpha   90.00
_cell.angle_beta   90.00
_cell.angle_gamma   90.00
#
_symmetry.space_group_name_H-M   'P 1'
#
loop_
_entity.id
_entity.type
_entity.pdbx_description
1 polymer ?
#
loop_
_entity_poly.entity_id
_entity_poly.type
_entity_poly.pdbx_seq_one_letter_code
_entity_poly.pdbx_strand_id
1 'polypeptide(L)'
;MMRVWGMLLILIAFNKADDNSLSLDQYHTHEEMSRFLQSFTRTYSNITRLYSIGKSYEGKELLVVRISGGEDQPLRPNLKLVGNIHGNEAVGREVLLHFIKYLVTEYNN
;
A
#
# COMPACT_ATOMS: atom_id res chain seq x y z
N MET A 1 -49.45 22.14 -4.91
CA MET A 1 -48.63 21.10 -5.57
C MET A 1 -47.24 21.71 -5.82
N MET A 2 -46.30 21.52 -4.88
CA MET A 2 -44.97 22.17 -4.88
C MET A 2 -43.95 21.25 -5.54
N ARG A 3 -43.22 21.75 -6.54
CA ARG A 3 -42.09 21.07 -7.19
C ARG A 3 -40.79 21.55 -6.57
N VAL A 4 -40.05 20.66 -5.93
CA VAL A 4 -38.72 20.95 -5.36
C VAL A 4 -37.70 20.99 -6.51
N TRP A 5 -36.97 22.10 -6.61
CA TRP A 5 -35.83 22.25 -7.52
C TRP A 5 -34.62 21.49 -6.97
N GLY A 6 -34.00 20.65 -7.82
CA GLY A 6 -32.82 19.88 -7.46
C GLY A 6 -31.59 20.77 -7.28
N MET A 7 -30.94 20.67 -6.13
CA MET A 7 -29.66 21.32 -5.84
C MET A 7 -28.53 20.41 -6.35
N LEU A 8 -27.88 20.78 -7.44
CA LEU A 8 -26.71 20.08 -7.95
C LEU A 8 -25.49 20.51 -7.12
N LEU A 9 -25.04 19.64 -6.23
CA LEU A 9 -23.82 19.81 -5.43
C LEU A 9 -22.63 19.31 -6.25
N ILE A 10 -21.85 20.22 -6.84
CA ILE A 10 -20.57 19.89 -7.46
C ILE A 10 -19.51 19.91 -6.35
N LEU A 11 -19.14 18.74 -5.85
CA LEU A 11 -17.96 18.55 -5.02
C LEU A 11 -16.73 18.60 -5.94
N ILE A 12 -16.03 19.73 -5.96
CA ILE A 12 -14.68 19.79 -6.53
C ILE A 12 -13.77 19.11 -5.51
N ALA A 13 -13.46 17.84 -5.75
CA ALA A 13 -12.39 17.16 -5.04
C ALA A 13 -11.07 17.81 -5.44
N PHE A 14 -10.43 18.53 -4.52
CA PHE A 14 -9.03 18.88 -4.66
C PHE A 14 -8.25 17.56 -4.73
N ASN A 15 -7.61 17.26 -5.87
CA ASN A 15 -6.58 16.24 -5.93
C ASN A 15 -5.48 16.70 -4.97
N LYS A 16 -5.45 16.12 -3.77
CA LYS A 16 -4.29 16.24 -2.89
C LYS A 16 -3.09 15.77 -3.71
N ALA A 17 -2.08 16.63 -3.82
CA ALA A 17 -0.83 16.34 -4.51
C ALA A 17 -0.32 14.94 -4.14
N ASP A 18 0.20 14.21 -5.13
CA ASP A 18 0.65 12.82 -5.08
C ASP A 18 1.26 12.43 -3.71
N ASP A 19 0.43 11.86 -2.84
CA ASP A 19 0.83 11.21 -1.57
C ASP A 19 1.47 9.83 -1.85
N ASN A 20 2.03 9.66 -3.07
CA ASN A 20 2.72 8.47 -3.56
C ASN A 20 4.24 8.59 -3.39
N SER A 21 4.78 9.78 -3.09
CA SER A 21 6.21 9.94 -2.79
C SER A 21 6.48 9.71 -1.30
N LEU A 22 6.58 8.44 -0.89
CA LEU A 22 7.26 8.11 0.36
C LEU A 22 8.73 8.57 0.23
N SER A 23 9.16 9.45 1.14
CA SER A 23 10.55 9.89 1.23
C SER A 23 11.39 8.73 1.74
N LEU A 24 12.31 8.23 0.93
CA LEU A 24 13.06 7.01 1.21
C LEU A 24 14.33 7.25 2.06
N ASP A 25 14.48 8.43 2.62
CA ASP A 25 15.64 8.89 3.40
C ASP A 25 15.36 9.00 4.91
N GLN A 26 14.21 8.51 5.36
CA GLN A 26 13.78 8.54 6.76
C GLN A 26 13.07 7.25 7.18
N TYR A 27 12.96 7.05 8.50
CA TYR A 27 12.16 5.96 9.07
C TYR A 27 10.68 6.35 9.15
N HIS A 28 9.80 5.38 8.90
CA HIS A 28 8.36 5.63 8.85
C HIS A 28 7.61 5.02 10.03
N THR A 29 6.58 5.72 10.50
CA THR A 29 5.61 5.19 11.46
C THR A 29 4.72 4.13 10.81
N HIS A 30 4.04 3.32 11.64
CA HIS A 30 3.12 2.31 11.13
C HIS A 30 2.00 2.92 10.28
N GLU A 31 1.49 4.08 10.69
CA GLU A 31 0.44 4.84 10.00
C GLU A 31 0.90 5.37 8.65
N GLU A 32 2.12 5.92 8.57
CA GLU A 32 2.71 6.38 7.30
C GLU A 32 2.94 5.23 6.32
N MET A 33 3.55 4.13 6.78
CA MET A 33 3.73 2.94 5.96
C MET A 33 2.39 2.39 5.47
N SER A 34 1.39 2.31 6.34
CA SER A 34 0.06 1.81 5.97
C SER A 34 -0.62 2.68 4.92
N ARG A 35 -0.57 4.02 5.08
CA ARG A 35 -1.12 4.96 4.09
C ARG A 35 -0.41 4.82 2.74
N PHE A 36 0.92 4.75 2.76
CA PHE A 36 1.70 4.54 1.54
C PHE A 36 1.36 3.23 0.85
N LEU A 37 1.32 2.11 1.58
CA LEU A 37 1.00 0.82 0.97
C LEU A 37 -0.42 0.82 0.37
N GLN A 38 -1.39 1.47 1.02
CA GLN A 38 -2.75 1.60 0.50
C GLN A 38 -2.81 2.45 -0.77
N SER A 39 -2.13 3.61 -0.81
CA SER A 39 -2.11 4.47 -2.01
C SER A 39 -1.32 3.82 -3.15
N PHE A 40 -0.15 3.25 -2.84
CA PHE A 40 0.75 2.61 -3.79
C PHE A 40 0.09 1.40 -4.46
N THR A 41 -0.50 0.50 -3.67
CA THR A 41 -1.15 -0.69 -4.26
C THR A 41 -2.44 -0.38 -5.01
N ARG A 42 -3.14 0.71 -4.64
CA ARG A 42 -4.27 1.21 -5.44
C ARG A 42 -3.81 1.73 -6.81
N THR A 43 -2.66 2.41 -6.84
CA THR A 43 -2.06 2.93 -8.08
C THR A 43 -1.60 1.78 -9.00
N TYR A 44 -0.95 0.75 -8.44
CA TYR A 44 -0.43 -0.41 -9.18
C TYR A 44 -1.28 -1.67 -8.97
N SER A 45 -2.59 -1.53 -9.05
CA SER A 45 -3.55 -2.61 -8.75
C SER A 45 -3.53 -3.78 -9.73
N ASN A 46 -2.90 -3.61 -10.90
CA ASN A 46 -2.72 -4.66 -11.89
C ASN A 46 -1.72 -5.74 -11.47
N ILE A 47 -0.71 -5.38 -10.66
CA ILE A 47 0.34 -6.31 -10.22
C ILE A 47 0.50 -6.37 -8.71
N THR A 48 -0.27 -5.58 -7.95
CA THR A 48 -0.21 -5.58 -6.49
C THR A 48 -1.57 -5.80 -5.84
N ARG A 49 -1.57 -6.41 -4.66
CA ARG A 49 -2.74 -6.53 -3.79
C ARG A 49 -2.32 -6.36 -2.34
N LEU A 50 -2.95 -5.42 -1.64
CA LEU A 50 -2.79 -5.22 -0.21
C LEU A 50 -3.89 -5.98 0.54
N TYR A 51 -3.51 -6.75 1.56
CA TYR A 51 -4.46 -7.41 2.45
C TYR A 51 -3.90 -7.54 3.86
N SER A 52 -4.79 -7.72 4.81
CA SER A 52 -4.42 -8.01 6.20
C SER A 52 -4.38 -9.52 6.43
N ILE A 53 -3.40 -9.98 7.21
CA ILE A 53 -3.34 -11.36 7.72
C ILE A 53 -3.82 -11.46 9.18
N GLY A 54 -4.38 -10.38 9.72
CA GLY A 54 -4.88 -10.30 11.09
C GLY A 54 -4.48 -9.01 11.78
N LYS A 55 -4.67 -8.98 13.09
CA LYS A 55 -4.32 -7.85 13.94
C LYS A 55 -3.21 -8.22 14.92
N SER A 56 -2.36 -7.25 15.25
CA SER A 56 -1.41 -7.36 16.34
C SER A 56 -2.13 -7.42 17.69
N TYR A 57 -1.37 -7.68 18.77
CA TYR A 57 -1.87 -7.59 20.13
C TYR A 57 -2.49 -6.22 20.46
N GLU A 58 -1.90 -5.14 19.93
CA GLU A 58 -2.40 -3.77 20.09
C GLU A 58 -3.52 -3.40 19.08
N GLY A 59 -4.01 -4.36 18.30
CA GLY A 59 -5.10 -4.14 17.34
C GLY A 59 -4.68 -3.49 16.02
N LYS A 60 -3.38 -3.36 15.74
CA LYS A 60 -2.85 -2.82 14.47
C LYS A 60 -2.93 -3.86 13.35
N GLU A 61 -3.28 -3.45 12.14
CA GLU A 61 -3.38 -4.35 11.00
C GLU A 61 -2.00 -4.92 10.63
N LEU A 62 -1.93 -6.23 10.38
CA LEU A 62 -0.74 -6.90 9.87
C LEU A 62 -0.84 -6.98 8.35
N LEU A 63 -0.31 -5.96 7.68
CA LEU A 63 -0.44 -5.78 6.25
C LEU A 63 0.57 -6.61 5.45
N VAL A 64 0.11 -7.17 4.34
CA VAL A 64 0.91 -7.88 3.34
C VAL A 64 0.63 -7.31 1.97
N VAL A 65 1.70 -7.01 1.23
CA VAL A 65 1.64 -6.69 -0.21
C VAL A 65 1.97 -7.95 -0.99
N ARG A 66 1.01 -8.48 -1.74
CA ARG A 66 1.27 -9.47 -2.79
C ARG A 66 1.64 -8.74 -4.07
N ILE A 67 2.75 -9.13 -4.69
CA ILE A 67 3.19 -8.65 -6.00
C ILE A 67 3.19 -9.84 -6.96
N SER A 68 2.45 -9.77 -8.06
CA SER A 68 2.39 -10.82 -9.08
C SER A 68 1.88 -10.27 -10.41
N GLY A 69 2.58 -10.59 -11.50
CA GLY A 69 2.15 -10.33 -12.89
C GLY A 69 0.99 -11.21 -13.39
N GLY A 70 0.09 -11.65 -12.51
CA GLY A 70 -1.03 -12.52 -12.85
C GLY A 70 -1.63 -13.27 -11.65
N GLU A 71 -2.58 -14.14 -11.94
CA GLU A 71 -3.25 -14.97 -10.95
C GLU A 71 -2.29 -15.98 -10.28
N ASP A 72 -2.68 -16.42 -9.09
CA ASP A 72 -1.97 -17.49 -8.38
C ASP A 72 -2.14 -18.81 -9.16
N GLN A 73 -1.03 -19.52 -9.35
CA GLN A 73 -1.01 -20.79 -10.05
C GLN A 73 -0.39 -21.86 -9.15
N PRO A 74 -0.93 -23.09 -9.13
CA PRO A 74 -0.29 -24.21 -8.45
C PRO A 74 1.16 -24.35 -8.91
N LEU A 75 2.06 -24.67 -7.97
CA LEU A 75 3.50 -24.87 -8.21
C LEU A 75 4.28 -23.63 -8.69
N ARG A 76 3.65 -22.45 -8.79
CA ARG A 76 4.39 -21.21 -8.98
C ARG A 76 5.23 -20.92 -7.72
N PRO A 77 6.56 -20.74 -7.84
CA PRO A 77 7.40 -20.45 -6.69
C PRO A 77 7.01 -19.10 -6.10
N ASN A 78 6.94 -19.03 -4.77
CA ASN A 78 6.64 -17.82 -4.03
C ASN A 78 7.82 -17.47 -3.14
N LEU A 79 8.14 -16.17 -3.06
CA LEU A 79 9.11 -15.62 -2.13
C LEU A 79 8.37 -14.78 -1.10
N LYS A 80 8.58 -15.09 0.18
CA LYS A 80 8.06 -14.29 1.30
C LYS A 80 9.22 -13.58 1.98
N LEU A 81 9.18 -12.26 2.01
CA LEU A 81 10.12 -11.43 2.74
C LEU A 81 9.39 -10.76 3.91
N VAL A 82 9.99 -10.83 5.10
CA VAL A 82 9.45 -10.24 6.32
C VAL A 82 10.59 -9.50 7.00
N GLY A 83 10.35 -8.23 7.35
CA GLY A 83 11.27 -7.42 8.14
C GLY A 83 10.65 -7.07 9.48
N ASN A 84 11.48 -6.55 10.40
CA ASN A 84 11.03 -6.00 11.68
C ASN A 84 10.33 -6.98 12.63
N ILE A 85 10.71 -8.27 12.60
CA ILE A 85 10.19 -9.27 13.55
C ILE A 85 10.55 -8.88 14.98
N HIS A 86 11.76 -8.36 15.20
CA HIS A 86 12.09 -7.64 16.42
C HIS A 86 11.78 -6.15 16.23
N GLY A 87 11.09 -5.54 17.20
CA GLY A 87 10.58 -4.17 17.09
C GLY A 87 11.65 -3.09 16.95
N ASN A 88 12.89 -3.38 17.37
CA ASN A 88 14.04 -2.49 17.29
C ASN A 88 14.85 -2.62 15.99
N GLU A 89 14.46 -3.49 15.05
CA GLU A 89 15.17 -3.74 13.79
C GLU A 89 14.57 -2.93 12.61
N ALA A 90 14.40 -1.61 12.81
CA ALA A 90 13.71 -0.69 11.89
C ALA A 90 14.26 -0.71 10.45
N VAL A 91 15.55 -0.98 10.25
CA VAL A 91 16.17 -0.99 8.92
C VAL A 91 15.52 -2.02 7.99
N GLY A 92 15.14 -3.18 8.52
CA GLY A 92 14.62 -4.28 7.71
C GLY A 92 13.32 -3.93 6.98
N ARG A 93 12.38 -3.23 7.65
CA ARG A 93 11.13 -2.81 7.00
C ARG A 93 11.35 -1.71 5.98
N GLU A 94 12.25 -0.75 6.24
CA GLU A 94 12.50 0.34 5.29
C GLU A 94 13.11 -0.23 3.99
N VAL A 95 14.07 -1.14 4.10
CA VAL A 95 14.61 -1.86 2.92
C VAL A 95 13.51 -2.55 2.12
N LEU A 96 12.55 -3.20 2.79
CA LEU A 96 11.42 -3.83 2.09
C LEU A 96 10.47 -2.82 1.44
N LEU A 97 10.23 -1.64 2.05
CA LEU A 97 9.43 -0.58 1.42
C LEU A 97 10.09 -0.07 0.13
N HIS A 98 11.41 0.14 0.17
CA HIS A 98 12.18 0.53 -1.01
C HIS A 98 12.10 -0.56 -2.09
N PHE A 99 12.24 -1.82 -1.68
CA PHE A 99 12.24 -2.94 -2.60
C PHE A 99 10.87 -3.14 -3.25
N ILE A 100 9.77 -3.01 -2.50
CA ILE A 100 8.41 -3.01 -3.06
C ILE A 100 8.25 -1.90 -4.10
N LYS A 101 8.69 -0.67 -3.77
CA LYS A 101 8.61 0.46 -4.70
C LYS A 101 9.36 0.14 -5.99
N TYR A 102 10.61 -0.30 -5.88
CA TYR A 102 11.48 -0.66 -7.01
C TYR A 102 10.87 -1.76 -7.88
N LEU A 103 10.47 -2.89 -7.29
CA LEU A 103 9.92 -4.03 -8.04
C LEU A 103 8.67 -3.65 -8.85
N VAL A 104 7.84 -2.76 -8.31
CA VAL A 104 6.56 -2.38 -8.91
C VAL A 104 6.75 -1.29 -9.96
N THR A 105 7.61 -0.29 -9.71
CA THR A 105 7.86 0.80 -10.68
C THR A 105 8.66 0.33 -11.88
N GLU A 106 9.57 -0.64 -11.69
CA GLU A 106 10.43 -1.16 -12.76
C GLU A 106 9.83 -2.35 -13.50
N TYR A 107 8.64 -2.82 -13.14
CA TYR A 107 8.07 -4.06 -13.68
C TYR A 107 7.90 -4.07 -15.21
N ASN A 108 7.61 -2.90 -15.82
CA ASN A 108 7.39 -2.75 -17.26
C ASN A 108 8.45 -1.89 -17.96
N ASN A 109 9.56 -1.59 -17.29
CA ASN A 109 10.63 -0.76 -17.85
C ASN A 109 11.59 -1.58 -18.73
#